data_AF-A0A1I3II16-F1
#
_entry.id   AF-A0A1I3II16-F1
#
_cell.length_a   1.000
_cell.length_b   1.000
_cell.length_c   1.000
_cell.angle_alpha   90.00
_cell.angle_beta   90.00
_cell.angle_gamma   90.00
#
_symmetry.space_group_name_H-M   'P 1'
#
loop_
_entity.id
_entity.type
_entity.pdbx_description
1 polymer ?
#
loop_
_entity_poly.entity_id
_entity_poly.type
_entity_poly.pdbx_seq_one_letter_code
_entity_poly.pdbx_strand_id
1 'polypeptide(L)'
;MRHFLIATALILPSPVLAQGIVPQDGTWTSTAEVTGFSDACPDEIQPILDQMSAAFDQTEEHQIVWDGTFDPNTLPGNSGDGIVWTQVTDTDWTGLLAPAEMGTTLADVTMGIRGPDRIESEIEMYVGALLAARGMALSGLDDCTARIAMNWTAGD
;
A
#
# COMPACT_ATOMS: atom_id res chain seq x y z
N MET A 1 2.03 -62.48 33.29
CA MET A 1 1.32 -61.20 33.03
C MET A 1 2.15 -60.40 32.03
N ARG A 2 1.70 -60.36 30.76
CA ARG A 2 2.38 -59.67 29.66
C ARG A 2 1.81 -58.25 29.57
N HIS A 3 2.65 -57.24 29.82
CA HIS A 3 2.29 -55.85 29.62
C HIS A 3 2.48 -55.49 28.14
N PHE A 4 1.38 -55.16 27.46
CA PHE A 4 1.40 -54.56 26.14
C PHE A 4 1.62 -53.05 26.31
N LEU A 5 2.75 -52.55 25.84
CA LEU A 5 3.00 -51.12 25.68
C LEU A 5 2.32 -50.68 24.37
N ILE A 6 1.22 -49.94 24.48
CA ILE A 6 0.59 -49.25 23.36
C ILE A 6 1.41 -47.98 23.10
N ALA A 7 2.16 -47.97 22.01
CA ALA A 7 2.85 -46.78 21.53
C ALA A 7 1.84 -45.85 20.86
N THR A 8 1.42 -44.81 21.56
CA THR A 8 0.60 -43.73 21.00
C THR A 8 1.46 -42.88 20.07
N ALA A 9 1.29 -43.06 18.76
CA ALA A 9 1.89 -42.18 17.76
C ALA A 9 1.20 -40.80 17.81
N LEU A 10 1.93 -39.78 18.26
CA LEU A 10 1.54 -38.38 18.16
C LEU A 10 1.58 -37.97 16.69
N ILE A 11 0.42 -37.75 16.09
CA ILE A 11 0.30 -37.06 14.80
C ILE A 11 0.57 -35.58 15.08
N LEU A 12 1.79 -35.13 14.83
CA LEU A 12 2.10 -33.70 14.79
C LEU A 12 1.54 -33.16 13.47
N PRO A 13 0.63 -32.16 13.48
CA PRO A 13 0.22 -31.51 12.25
C PRO A 13 1.46 -30.86 11.61
N SER A 14 1.76 -31.25 10.38
CA SER A 14 2.75 -30.56 9.57
C SER A 14 2.37 -29.08 9.50
N PRO A 15 3.30 -28.13 9.67
CA PRO A 15 3.00 -26.74 9.41
C PRO A 15 2.54 -26.65 7.96
N VAL A 16 1.30 -26.24 7.75
CA VAL A 16 0.86 -25.76 6.44
C VAL A 16 1.77 -24.59 6.15
N LEU A 17 2.76 -24.79 5.28
CA LEU A 17 3.49 -23.69 4.68
C LEU A 17 2.41 -22.85 4.00
N ALA A 18 2.10 -21.69 4.58
CA ALA A 18 1.20 -20.73 3.97
C ALA A 18 1.81 -20.42 2.60
N GLN A 19 1.25 -21.01 1.55
CA GLN A 19 1.59 -20.60 0.19
C GLN A 19 1.17 -19.14 0.10
N GLY A 20 2.10 -18.25 -0.22
CA GLY A 20 1.82 -16.81 -0.35
C GLY A 20 0.60 -16.58 -1.24
N ILE A 21 -0.17 -15.54 -0.95
CA ILE A 21 -1.36 -15.21 -1.72
C ILE A 21 -0.91 -14.82 -3.13
N VAL A 22 -1.42 -15.51 -4.14
CA VAL A 22 -1.18 -15.19 -5.55
C VAL A 22 -2.38 -14.43 -6.08
N PRO A 23 -2.23 -13.15 -6.45
CA PRO A 23 -3.30 -12.38 -7.06
C PRO A 23 -3.71 -12.94 -8.42
N GLN A 24 -4.99 -12.79 -8.77
CA GLN A 24 -5.52 -13.24 -10.06
C GLN A 24 -5.18 -12.25 -11.17
N ASP A 25 -4.79 -12.76 -12.34
CA ASP A 25 -4.68 -11.95 -13.54
C ASP A 25 -6.07 -11.46 -13.97
N GLY A 26 -6.15 -10.27 -14.57
CA GLY A 26 -7.42 -9.75 -15.07
C GLY A 26 -7.56 -8.24 -14.95
N THR A 27 -8.82 -7.80 -15.02
CA THR A 27 -9.17 -6.41 -14.73
C THR A 27 -9.13 -6.20 -13.23
N TRP A 28 -8.46 -5.14 -12.80
CA TRP A 28 -8.42 -4.68 -11.42
C TRP A 28 -8.95 -3.25 -11.36
N THR A 29 -9.81 -2.99 -10.40
CA THR A 29 -10.30 -1.65 -10.09
C THR A 29 -9.54 -1.12 -8.89
N SER A 30 -8.91 0.03 -9.02
CA SER A 30 -8.33 0.77 -7.90
C SER A 30 -9.24 1.93 -7.50
N THR A 31 -9.49 2.06 -6.20
CA THR A 31 -10.08 3.27 -5.62
C THR A 31 -9.07 3.91 -4.68
N ALA A 32 -9.02 5.23 -4.69
CA ALA A 32 -8.21 6.01 -3.75
C ALA A 32 -9.08 7.05 -3.07
N GLU A 33 -8.83 7.31 -1.79
CA GLU A 33 -9.50 8.36 -1.02
C GLU A 33 -8.56 8.94 0.02
N VAL A 34 -8.60 10.26 0.22
CA VAL A 34 -7.95 10.86 1.39
C VAL A 34 -8.84 10.59 2.61
N THR A 35 -8.32 9.83 3.56
CA THR A 35 -9.03 9.46 4.79
C THR A 35 -8.85 10.49 5.90
N GLY A 36 -7.83 11.36 5.80
CA GLY A 36 -7.67 12.49 6.69
C GLY A 36 -6.36 13.26 6.50
N PHE A 37 -6.31 14.41 7.17
CA PHE A 37 -5.11 15.22 7.32
C PHE A 37 -4.66 15.21 8.78
N SER A 38 -3.37 15.40 9.01
CA SER A 38 -2.85 15.60 10.37
C SER A 38 -3.33 16.94 10.96
N ASP A 39 -3.46 17.01 12.28
CA ASP A 39 -3.79 18.25 13.01
C ASP A 39 -2.69 19.33 12.88
N ALA A 40 -1.50 18.98 12.37
CA ALA A 40 -0.40 19.92 12.14
C ALA A 40 -0.55 20.74 10.85
N CYS A 41 -1.56 20.46 10.02
CA CYS A 41 -1.80 21.21 8.80
C CYS A 41 -2.42 22.59 9.11
N PRO A 42 -1.82 23.71 8.67
CA PRO A 42 -2.36 25.04 8.90
C PRO A 42 -3.73 25.26 8.23
N ASP A 43 -4.65 25.93 8.92
CA ASP A 43 -5.99 26.24 8.40
C ASP A 43 -5.94 27.04 7.07
N GLU A 44 -4.89 27.86 6.88
CA GLU A 44 -4.73 28.70 5.69
C GLU A 44 -4.55 27.89 4.40
N ILE A 45 -4.11 26.63 4.49
CA ILE A 45 -3.92 25.75 3.34
C ILE A 45 -5.13 24.83 3.08
N GLN A 46 -6.20 24.92 3.88
CA GLN A 46 -7.39 24.07 3.71
C GLN A 46 -7.93 24.03 2.26
N PRO A 47 -8.01 25.15 1.51
CA PRO A 47 -8.46 25.10 0.12
C PRO A 47 -7.55 24.26 -0.80
N ILE A 48 -6.26 24.15 -0.49
CA ILE A 48 -5.31 23.29 -1.21
C ILE A 48 -5.53 21.83 -0.83
N LEU A 49 -5.73 21.56 0.46
CA LEU A 49 -6.03 20.22 0.97
C LEU A 49 -7.33 19.67 0.40
N ASP A 50 -8.38 20.49 0.33
CA ASP A 50 -9.66 20.11 -0.28
C ASP A 50 -9.51 19.74 -1.76
N GLN A 51 -8.74 20.53 -2.52
CA GLN A 51 -8.42 20.23 -3.91
C GLN A 51 -7.62 18.94 -4.05
N MET A 52 -6.67 18.70 -3.15
CA MET A 52 -5.89 17.47 -3.13
C MET A 52 -6.78 16.26 -2.83
N SER A 53 -7.67 16.35 -1.84
CA SER A 53 -8.65 15.30 -1.53
C SER A 53 -9.51 14.96 -2.74
N ALA A 54 -10.05 15.98 -3.42
CA ALA A 54 -10.86 15.79 -4.63
C ALA A 54 -10.06 15.18 -5.79
N ALA A 55 -8.76 15.46 -5.88
CA ALA A 55 -7.89 14.87 -6.89
C ALA A 55 -7.52 13.42 -6.60
N PHE A 56 -7.59 12.96 -5.34
CA PHE A 56 -7.35 11.55 -4.99
C PHE A 56 -8.60 10.70 -5.05
N ASP A 57 -9.79 11.28 -4.94
CA ASP A 57 -11.08 10.58 -5.08
C ASP A 57 -11.31 10.13 -6.53
N GLN A 58 -10.64 9.05 -6.90
CA GLN A 58 -10.63 8.49 -8.25
C GLN A 58 -10.85 6.98 -8.20
N THR A 59 -11.53 6.48 -9.23
CA THR A 59 -11.67 5.06 -9.51
C THR A 59 -11.11 4.80 -10.89
N GLU A 60 -10.17 3.87 -10.99
CA GLU A 60 -9.49 3.51 -12.24
C GLU A 60 -9.58 2.00 -12.46
N GLU A 61 -9.64 1.58 -13.73
CA GLU A 61 -9.60 0.17 -14.12
C GLU A 61 -8.31 -0.12 -14.89
N HIS A 62 -7.66 -1.22 -14.53
CA HIS A 62 -6.38 -1.63 -15.08
C HIS A 62 -6.38 -3.10 -15.46
N GLN A 63 -5.81 -3.43 -16.60
CA GLN A 63 -5.50 -4.83 -16.92
C GLN A 63 -4.14 -5.18 -16.30
N ILE A 64 -4.12 -6.16 -15.40
CA ILE A 64 -2.90 -6.59 -14.71
C ILE A 64 -2.64 -8.07 -14.99
N VAL A 65 -1.37 -8.39 -15.22
CA VAL A 65 -0.85 -9.75 -15.35
C VAL A 65 0.24 -9.93 -14.29
N TRP A 66 -0.01 -10.83 -13.34
CA TRP A 66 0.89 -11.17 -12.24
C TRP A 66 1.79 -12.37 -12.58
N ASP A 67 1.42 -13.20 -13.56
CA ASP A 67 2.17 -14.41 -13.95
C ASP A 67 2.48 -15.33 -12.77
N GLY A 68 1.56 -15.40 -11.80
CA GLY A 68 1.64 -16.26 -10.63
C GLY A 68 2.57 -15.77 -9.51
N THR A 69 3.10 -14.54 -9.60
CA THR A 69 3.91 -13.93 -8.54
C THR A 69 3.50 -12.47 -8.33
N PHE A 70 3.24 -12.09 -7.09
CA PHE A 70 3.01 -10.68 -6.80
C PHE A 70 4.30 -9.86 -6.86
N ASP A 71 4.26 -8.75 -7.58
CA ASP A 71 5.27 -7.70 -7.56
C ASP A 71 4.56 -6.35 -7.41
N PRO A 72 4.77 -5.60 -6.31
CA PRO A 72 4.11 -4.31 -6.11
C PRO A 72 4.45 -3.27 -7.20
N ASN A 73 5.55 -3.43 -7.93
CA ASN A 73 5.91 -2.55 -9.05
C ASN A 73 5.02 -2.77 -10.30
N THR A 74 4.21 -3.83 -10.32
CA THR A 74 3.26 -4.08 -11.41
C THR A 74 1.99 -3.22 -11.27
N LEU A 75 1.70 -2.70 -10.09
CA LEU A 75 0.56 -1.81 -9.86
C LEU A 75 0.82 -0.44 -10.50
N PRO A 76 -0.09 0.08 -11.34
CA PRO A 76 0.11 1.37 -11.99
C PRO A 76 -0.04 2.56 -11.03
N GLY A 77 0.51 3.70 -11.45
CA GLY A 77 0.30 4.98 -10.78
C GLY A 77 0.92 5.07 -9.39
N ASN A 78 0.21 5.70 -8.46
CA ASN A 78 0.70 6.02 -7.11
C ASN A 78 0.92 4.80 -6.20
N SER A 79 0.71 3.57 -6.71
CA SER A 79 0.89 2.32 -5.98
C SER A 79 2.08 1.48 -6.47
N GLY A 80 2.81 1.88 -7.51
CA GLY A 80 4.00 1.14 -7.97
C GLY A 80 5.11 2.01 -8.52
N ASP A 81 4.78 3.07 -9.26
CA ASP A 81 5.79 3.90 -9.91
C ASP A 81 6.55 4.80 -8.91
N GLY A 82 7.88 4.74 -8.96
CA GLY A 82 8.76 5.59 -8.15
C GLY A 82 8.83 5.22 -6.66
N ILE A 83 8.23 4.10 -6.26
CA ILE A 83 8.28 3.59 -4.89
C ILE A 83 9.39 2.55 -4.77
N VAL A 84 10.26 2.72 -3.77
CA VAL A 84 11.24 1.69 -3.42
C VAL A 84 10.63 0.75 -2.39
N TRP A 85 10.26 -0.45 -2.81
CA TRP A 85 9.60 -1.46 -1.98
C TRP A 85 10.56 -2.34 -1.19
N THR A 86 10.16 -2.65 0.04
CA THR A 86 10.77 -3.65 0.93
C THR A 86 9.69 -4.60 1.41
N GLN A 87 9.88 -5.90 1.13
CA GLN A 87 8.99 -6.95 1.61
C GLN A 87 9.18 -7.15 3.12
N VAL A 88 8.08 -7.12 3.88
CA VAL A 88 8.07 -7.32 5.34
C VAL A 88 7.63 -8.74 5.68
N THR A 89 6.59 -9.23 5.00
CA THR A 89 6.06 -10.60 5.13
C THR A 89 5.75 -11.15 3.75
N ASP A 90 5.25 -12.39 3.66
CA ASP A 90 4.78 -12.97 2.40
C ASP A 90 3.55 -12.23 1.81
N THR A 91 2.91 -11.36 2.58
CA THR A 91 1.68 -10.64 2.21
C THR A 91 1.74 -9.13 2.45
N ASP A 92 2.85 -8.59 2.96
CA ASP A 92 2.96 -7.18 3.32
C ASP A 92 4.28 -6.56 2.86
N TRP A 93 4.19 -5.33 2.38
CA TRP A 93 5.27 -4.51 1.88
C TRP A 93 5.23 -3.11 2.51
N THR A 94 6.41 -2.52 2.62
CA THR A 94 6.60 -1.11 2.94
C THR A 94 7.36 -0.46 1.80
N GLY A 95 7.03 0.78 1.49
CA GLY A 95 7.58 1.52 0.36
C GLY A 95 7.86 2.96 0.71
N LEU A 96 8.86 3.54 0.05
CA LEU A 96 9.16 4.97 0.13
C LEU A 96 9.01 5.57 -1.26
N LEU A 97 8.13 6.57 -1.39
CA LEU A 97 8.06 7.40 -2.58
C LEU A 97 9.13 8.48 -2.47
N ALA A 98 10.28 8.28 -3.10
CA ALA A 98 11.40 9.21 -3.05
C ALA A 98 12.01 9.37 -4.45
N PRO A 99 11.41 10.22 -5.32
CA PRO A 99 11.96 10.47 -6.65
C PRO A 99 13.41 10.96 -6.55
N ALA A 100 14.33 10.30 -7.24
CA ALA A 100 15.76 10.55 -7.12
C ALA A 100 16.14 12.01 -7.44
N GLU A 101 15.42 12.65 -8.36
CA GLU A 101 15.60 14.07 -8.71
C GLU A 101 15.23 15.05 -7.59
N MET A 102 14.39 14.65 -6.63
CA MET A 102 13.87 15.55 -5.60
C MET A 102 14.70 15.53 -4.32
N GLY A 103 15.50 14.48 -4.10
CA GLY A 103 16.36 14.36 -2.92
C GLY A 103 15.61 14.33 -1.58
N THR A 104 14.30 14.13 -1.61
CA THR A 104 13.41 14.05 -0.43
C THR A 104 12.39 12.93 -0.62
N THR A 105 11.98 12.34 0.50
CA THR A 105 10.82 11.44 0.54
C THR A 105 9.55 12.29 0.45
N LEU A 106 8.58 11.82 -0.33
CA LEU A 106 7.27 12.45 -0.49
C LEU A 106 6.17 11.69 0.24
N ALA A 107 6.35 10.38 0.42
CA ALA A 107 5.39 9.56 1.15
C ALA A 107 6.01 8.26 1.67
N ASP A 108 5.44 7.77 2.77
CA ASP A 108 5.54 6.37 3.19
C ASP A 108 4.33 5.61 2.64
N VAL A 109 4.57 4.37 2.21
CA VAL A 109 3.51 3.50 1.69
C VAL A 109 3.55 2.16 2.41
N THR A 110 2.39 1.69 2.83
CA THR A 110 2.20 0.30 3.24
C THR A 110 1.25 -0.36 2.27
N MET A 111 1.50 -1.64 2.00
CA MET A 111 0.69 -2.42 1.07
C MET A 111 0.57 -3.84 1.59
N GLY A 112 -0.58 -4.46 1.36
CA GLY A 112 -0.67 -5.89 1.53
C GLY A 112 -1.76 -6.57 0.72
N ILE A 113 -1.44 -7.80 0.35
CA ILE A 113 -2.34 -8.67 -0.39
C ILE A 113 -3.25 -9.34 0.64
N ARG A 114 -4.55 -9.14 0.50
CA ARG A 114 -5.56 -9.66 1.44
C ARG A 114 -6.28 -10.87 0.89
N GLY A 115 -6.25 -11.06 -0.43
CA GLY A 115 -6.80 -12.20 -1.14
C GLY A 115 -6.35 -12.21 -2.60
N PRO A 116 -6.67 -13.28 -3.35
CA PRO A 116 -6.39 -13.34 -4.79
C PRO A 116 -7.03 -12.19 -5.58
N ASP A 117 -8.09 -11.59 -5.04
CA ASP A 117 -8.92 -10.56 -5.63
C ASP A 117 -8.84 -9.22 -4.89
N ARG A 118 -7.95 -9.08 -3.88
CA ARG A 118 -7.92 -7.89 -3.02
C ARG A 118 -6.52 -7.51 -2.56
N ILE A 119 -6.15 -6.25 -2.81
CA ILE A 119 -4.96 -5.60 -2.26
C ILE A 119 -5.40 -4.30 -1.57
N GLU A 120 -4.80 -4.01 -0.43
CA GLU A 120 -5.01 -2.77 0.32
C GLU A 120 -3.69 -2.03 0.42
N SER A 121 -3.73 -0.70 0.37
CA SER A 121 -2.56 0.14 0.62
C SER A 121 -2.94 1.39 1.38
N GLU A 122 -2.01 1.90 2.17
CA GLU A 122 -2.11 3.20 2.83
C GLU A 122 -0.88 4.02 2.47
N ILE A 123 -1.10 5.26 2.05
CA ILE A 123 -0.06 6.22 1.74
C ILE A 123 -0.15 7.34 2.79
N GLU A 124 0.94 7.57 3.52
CA GLU A 124 1.13 8.78 4.32
C GLU A 124 1.98 9.75 3.52
N MET A 125 1.33 10.77 2.96
CA MET A 125 1.96 11.77 2.10
C MET A 125 2.40 12.98 2.91
N TYR A 126 3.65 13.42 2.72
CA TYR A 126 4.20 14.60 3.38
C TYR A 126 3.87 15.85 2.54
N VAL A 127 2.86 16.60 2.96
CA VAL A 127 2.28 17.71 2.17
C VAL A 127 3.32 18.80 1.92
N GLY A 128 4.11 19.16 2.93
CA GLY A 128 5.19 20.15 2.77
C GLY A 128 6.20 19.76 1.69
N ALA A 129 6.66 18.51 1.70
CA ALA A 129 7.60 17.98 0.71
C ALA A 129 6.98 17.96 -0.70
N LEU A 130 5.72 17.51 -0.82
CA LEU A 130 4.99 17.49 -2.08
C LEU A 130 4.84 18.89 -2.68
N LEU A 131 4.42 19.88 -1.89
CA LEU A 131 4.22 21.24 -2.37
C LEU A 131 5.55 21.90 -2.73
N ALA A 132 6.60 21.67 -1.94
CA ALA A 132 7.95 22.14 -2.26
C ALA A 132 8.47 21.55 -3.58
N ALA A 133 8.24 20.26 -3.82
CA ALA A 133 8.57 19.61 -5.09
C ALA A 133 7.82 20.23 -6.30
N ARG A 134 6.64 20.82 -6.06
CA ARG A 134 5.86 21.57 -7.06
C ARG A 134 6.21 23.06 -7.12
N GLY A 135 7.27 23.50 -6.43
CA GLY A 135 7.70 24.90 -6.41
C GLY A 135 6.92 25.82 -5.46
N MET A 136 6.11 25.24 -4.57
CA MET A 136 5.31 25.96 -3.57
C MET A 136 5.85 25.68 -2.16
N ALA A 137 6.99 26.29 -1.83
CA ALA A 137 7.55 26.20 -0.48
C ALA A 137 6.74 27.08 0.48
N LEU A 138 5.96 26.45 1.36
CA LEU A 138 5.20 27.09 2.43
C LEU A 138 5.80 26.71 3.78
N SER A 139 5.88 27.68 4.70
CA SER A 139 6.38 27.44 6.06
C SER A 139 5.33 26.75 6.93
N GLY A 140 5.77 25.92 7.88
CA GLY A 140 4.88 25.29 8.87
C GLY A 140 4.17 24.04 8.36
N LEU A 141 4.68 23.40 7.31
CA LEU A 141 4.12 22.17 6.73
C LEU A 141 4.98 20.93 7.00
N ASP A 142 6.03 21.05 7.80
CA ASP A 142 7.01 19.99 8.03
C ASP A 142 6.35 18.73 8.63
N ASP A 143 5.34 18.92 9.49
CA ASP A 143 4.57 17.84 10.12
C ASP A 143 3.17 17.64 9.50
N CYS A 144 2.84 18.37 8.43
CA CYS A 144 1.53 18.25 7.77
C CYS A 144 1.50 17.03 6.84
N THR A 145 0.71 16.02 7.19
CA THR A 145 0.54 14.80 6.40
C THR A 145 -0.90 14.61 5.93
N ALA A 146 -1.05 13.89 4.82
CA ALA A 146 -2.32 13.39 4.33
C ALA A 146 -2.28 11.87 4.29
N ARG A 147 -3.31 11.21 4.83
CA ARG A 147 -3.46 9.75 4.74
C ARG A 147 -4.40 9.42 3.60
N ILE A 148 -3.97 8.50 2.73
CA ILE A 148 -4.73 8.06 1.57
C ILE A 148 -4.91 6.55 1.69
N ALA A 149 -6.15 6.08 1.69
CA ALA A 149 -6.45 4.66 1.56
C ALA A 149 -6.59 4.34 0.07
N MET A 150 -5.96 3.25 -0.35
CA MET A 150 -6.12 2.69 -1.68
C MET A 150 -6.59 1.24 -1.60
N ASN A 151 -7.66 0.92 -2.31
CA ASN A 151 -8.21 -0.43 -2.39
C ASN A 151 -8.17 -0.89 -3.83
N TRP A 152 -7.67 -2.11 -4.03
CA TRP A 152 -7.63 -2.76 -5.33
C TRP A 152 -8.49 -4.01 -5.25
N THR A 153 -9.45 -4.13 -6.16
CA THR A 153 -10.34 -5.29 -6.26
C THR A 153 -10.32 -5.83 -7.67
N ALA A 154 -10.16 -7.14 -7.82
CA ALA A 154 -10.26 -7.77 -9.13
C ALA A 154 -11.72 -7.83 -9.61
N GLY A 155 -11.94 -7.56 -10.89
CA GLY A 155 -13.22 -7.79 -11.57
C GLY A 155 -13.34 -9.24 -12.04
N ASP A 156 -14.59 -9.68 -12.23
CA ASP A 156 -14.96 -10.98 -12.81
C ASP A 156 -14.73 -11.05 -14.34
#